data_AF-A0A8S3TRK9-F1
#
_entry.id   AF-A0A8S3TRK9-F1
#
_cell.length_a   1.000
_cell.length_b   1.000
_cell.length_c   1.000
_cell.angle_alpha   90.00
_cell.angle_beta   90.00
_cell.angle_gamma   90.00
#
_symmetry.space_group_name_H-M   'P 1'
#
loop_
_entity.id
_entity.type
_entity.pdbx_description
1 polymer ?
#
loop_
_entity_poly.entity_id
_entity_poly.type
_entity_poly.pdbx_seq_one_letter_code
_entity_poly.pdbx_strand_id
1 'polypeptide(L)'
;MLLVILIYTTYPLTVSTQHNLTPYGTATQSSNYEGSLPINAIKPPISNTFSRTMCSHTGAGLSSKPAWWMFHFSFGSAYITDIQIYYRAGYAYRMDGFKLYATNTSTIPPDGYLCYEDGPGHPSITQTISCNHLGQYVIYYDDTGDGQFGPIIELCYVAITGCQKGMWGPNCTEACSSICVNQHCHPENGSCIWGCDPQRCVNRRCDTNTGACTEGCVTGWVGQYCTCGKCKYVS
;
A
#
# COMPACT_ATOMS: atom_id res chain seq x y z
N MET A 1 -36.50 28.10 -30.83
CA MET A 1 -36.35 27.04 -29.81
C MET A 1 -34.94 26.50 -29.92
N LEU A 2 -34.01 26.97 -29.07
CA LEU A 2 -32.67 26.37 -28.94
C LEU A 2 -32.77 25.21 -27.96
N LEU A 3 -32.38 24.00 -28.39
CA LEU A 3 -32.18 22.85 -27.52
C LEU A 3 -30.81 23.01 -26.83
N VAL A 4 -30.79 23.13 -25.52
CA VAL A 4 -29.57 23.03 -24.70
C VAL A 4 -29.39 21.56 -24.35
N ILE A 5 -28.37 20.92 -24.94
CA ILE A 5 -27.99 19.55 -24.61
C ILE A 5 -27.07 19.61 -23.38
N LEU A 6 -27.60 19.24 -22.22
CA LEU A 6 -26.81 19.06 -21.00
C LEU A 6 -26.05 17.73 -21.10
N ILE A 7 -24.75 17.81 -21.39
CA ILE A 7 -23.85 16.65 -21.35
C ILE A 7 -23.50 16.41 -19.88
N TYR A 8 -24.17 15.45 -19.25
CA TYR A 8 -23.78 14.96 -17.93
C TYR A 8 -22.56 14.06 -18.09
N THR A 9 -21.36 14.60 -17.85
CA THR A 9 -20.18 13.78 -17.63
C THR A 9 -20.32 13.11 -16.27
N THR A 10 -20.75 11.85 -16.25
CA THR A 10 -20.70 11.02 -15.05
C THR A 10 -19.24 10.69 -14.77
N TYR A 11 -18.64 11.31 -13.75
CA TYR A 11 -17.40 10.83 -13.17
C TYR A 11 -17.73 9.60 -12.32
N PRO A 12 -17.27 8.38 -12.67
CA PRO A 12 -17.42 7.27 -11.76
C PRO A 12 -16.54 7.54 -10.52
N LEU A 13 -17.18 7.81 -9.38
CA LEU A 13 -16.56 7.70 -8.07
C LEU A 13 -16.31 6.22 -7.79
N THR A 14 -15.18 5.70 -8.27
CA THR A 14 -14.70 4.37 -7.88
C THR A 14 -13.49 4.57 -6.96
N VAL A 15 -13.63 4.25 -5.68
CA VAL A 15 -12.52 3.56 -5.02
C VAL A 15 -12.21 2.39 -5.94
N SER A 16 -11.05 2.37 -6.58
CA SER A 16 -10.74 1.36 -7.59
C SER A 16 -10.74 -0.01 -6.92
N THR A 17 -11.87 -0.72 -6.97
CA THR A 17 -12.00 -2.11 -6.52
C THR A 17 -11.00 -3.01 -7.22
N GLN A 18 -10.44 -2.54 -8.34
CA GLN A 18 -9.42 -3.20 -9.14
C GLN A 18 -8.04 -3.23 -8.46
N HIS A 19 -7.79 -2.45 -7.40
CA HIS A 19 -6.47 -2.41 -6.75
C HIS A 19 -6.54 -2.67 -5.24
N ASN A 20 -7.67 -3.13 -4.70
CA ASN A 20 -7.79 -3.42 -3.28
C ASN A 20 -7.12 -4.75 -2.91
N LEU A 21 -6.00 -4.67 -2.19
CA LEU A 21 -5.20 -5.81 -1.77
C LEU A 21 -5.61 -6.38 -0.40
N THR A 22 -6.46 -5.66 0.33
CA THR A 22 -6.92 -6.00 1.69
C THR A 22 -7.44 -7.43 1.84
N PRO A 23 -8.25 -7.97 0.89
CA PRO A 23 -8.77 -9.34 1.02
C PRO A 23 -7.69 -10.44 0.92
N TYR A 24 -6.49 -10.11 0.46
CA TYR A 24 -5.42 -11.06 0.12
C TYR A 24 -4.30 -11.09 1.17
N GLY A 25 -4.63 -10.77 2.42
CA GLY A 25 -3.68 -10.81 3.52
C GLY A 25 -4.28 -11.27 4.84
N THR A 26 -3.45 -11.26 5.86
CA THR A 26 -3.81 -11.54 7.24
C THR A 26 -3.39 -10.39 8.13
N ALA A 27 -3.94 -10.34 9.35
CA ALA A 27 -3.62 -9.27 10.30
C ALA A 27 -3.27 -9.83 11.68
N THR A 28 -2.31 -9.18 12.33
CA THR A 28 -1.90 -9.41 13.73
C THR A 28 -1.80 -8.08 14.47
N GLN A 29 -1.77 -8.10 15.80
CA GLN A 29 -1.63 -6.89 16.63
C GLN A 29 -0.97 -7.20 17.97
N SER A 30 -0.49 -6.16 18.65
CA SER A 30 0.30 -6.28 19.90
C SER A 30 -0.46 -6.95 21.06
N SER A 31 -1.76 -6.72 21.16
CA SER A 31 -2.65 -7.24 22.20
C SER A 31 -4.10 -7.11 21.75
N ASN A 32 -5.06 -7.81 22.39
CA ASN A 32 -6.48 -7.75 22.02
C ASN A 32 -7.35 -7.23 23.16
N TYR A 33 -8.23 -6.27 22.87
CA TYR A 33 -9.25 -5.82 23.82
C TYR A 33 -10.52 -6.66 23.72
N GLU A 34 -10.79 -7.47 24.74
CA GLU A 34 -12.06 -8.20 24.96
C GLU A 34 -12.59 -8.97 23.73
N GLY A 35 -11.70 -9.58 22.96
CA GLY A 35 -12.06 -10.36 21.76
C GLY A 35 -12.14 -9.54 20.46
N SER A 36 -11.79 -8.25 20.48
CA SER A 36 -11.61 -7.44 19.27
C SER A 36 -10.33 -7.87 18.57
N LEU A 37 -10.46 -8.58 17.45
CA LEU A 37 -9.36 -9.23 16.75
C LEU A 37 -8.77 -8.34 15.64
N PRO A 38 -7.49 -8.51 15.29
CA PRO A 38 -6.83 -7.74 14.23
C PRO A 38 -7.49 -7.92 12.86
N ILE A 39 -8.05 -9.11 12.61
CA ILE A 39 -8.72 -9.45 11.35
C ILE A 39 -9.97 -8.60 11.08
N ASN A 40 -10.57 -8.02 12.12
CA ASN A 40 -11.79 -7.22 11.96
C ASN A 40 -11.51 -5.95 11.14
N ALA A 41 -10.28 -5.41 11.21
CA ALA A 41 -9.87 -4.25 10.41
C ALA A 41 -9.74 -4.52 8.91
N ILE A 42 -9.88 -5.77 8.44
CA ILE A 42 -9.75 -6.11 7.01
C ILE A 42 -10.96 -6.85 6.47
N LYS A 43 -12.08 -6.82 7.19
CA LYS A 43 -13.33 -7.49 6.81
C LYS A 43 -14.49 -6.49 6.72
N PRO A 44 -15.45 -6.72 5.82
CA PRO A 44 -16.70 -5.96 5.81
C PRO A 44 -17.55 -6.29 7.06
N PRO A 45 -18.51 -5.42 7.43
CA PRO A 45 -18.87 -4.18 6.75
C PRO A 45 -17.89 -3.04 7.05
N ILE A 46 -17.58 -2.24 6.02
CA ILE A 46 -16.75 -1.04 6.14
C ILE A 46 -17.56 0.04 6.86
N SER A 47 -17.11 0.46 8.04
CA SER A 47 -17.79 1.45 8.87
C SER A 47 -16.84 2.05 9.90
N ASN A 48 -17.14 3.25 10.39
CA ASN A 48 -16.48 3.82 11.57
C ASN A 48 -17.21 3.45 12.89
N THR A 49 -18.31 2.71 12.81
CA THR A 49 -19.09 2.28 13.98
C THR A 49 -18.39 1.15 14.71
N PHE A 50 -18.11 1.35 16.00
CA PHE A 50 -17.42 0.35 16.80
C PHE A 50 -18.33 -0.80 17.22
N SER A 51 -17.84 -2.01 16.97
CA SER A 51 -18.21 -3.21 17.72
C SER A 51 -17.00 -4.13 17.79
N ARG A 52 -16.97 -5.03 18.78
CA ARG A 52 -15.84 -5.97 18.95
C ARG A 52 -15.67 -6.96 17.80
N THR A 53 -16.65 -7.05 16.89
CA THR A 53 -16.59 -7.90 15.70
C THR A 53 -16.38 -7.12 14.41
N MET A 54 -16.41 -5.78 14.47
CA MET A 54 -16.25 -4.90 13.29
C MET A 54 -14.93 -4.14 13.31
N CYS A 55 -14.37 -3.85 14.48
CA CYS A 55 -13.10 -3.16 14.58
C CYS A 55 -12.05 -4.04 15.29
N SER A 56 -10.80 -3.86 14.88
CA SER A 56 -9.66 -4.23 15.71
C SER A 56 -9.56 -3.25 16.88
N HIS A 57 -9.06 -3.73 18.02
CA HIS A 57 -8.83 -2.89 19.19
C HIS A 57 -7.71 -3.52 20.03
N THR A 58 -6.62 -2.79 20.26
CA THR A 58 -5.53 -3.25 21.14
C THR A 58 -5.90 -3.09 22.61
N GLY A 59 -5.19 -3.75 23.53
CA GLY A 59 -5.36 -3.50 24.96
C GLY A 59 -5.17 -2.02 25.32
N ALA A 60 -5.77 -1.60 26.42
CA ALA A 60 -5.62 -0.25 26.97
C ALA A 60 -4.78 -0.27 28.25
N GLY A 61 -4.14 0.85 28.58
CA GLY A 61 -3.33 1.04 29.77
C GLY A 61 -1.83 1.18 29.46
N LEU A 62 -1.11 1.84 30.37
CA LEU A 62 0.29 2.24 30.16
C LEU A 62 1.27 1.07 29.93
N SER A 63 0.92 -0.15 30.37
CA SER A 63 1.68 -1.38 30.11
C SER A 63 1.53 -1.89 28.67
N SER A 64 0.64 -1.30 27.88
CA SER A 64 0.36 -1.67 26.48
C SER A 64 1.21 -0.88 25.47
N LYS A 65 2.29 -0.22 25.94
CA LYS A 65 3.26 0.53 25.12
C LYS A 65 4.43 -0.35 24.66
N PRO A 66 4.83 -0.33 23.37
CA PRO A 66 4.13 0.29 22.23
C PRO A 66 2.95 -0.57 21.74
N ALA A 67 1.98 0.04 21.07
CA ALA A 67 0.91 -0.69 20.38
C ALA A 67 1.20 -0.76 18.88
N TRP A 68 0.78 -1.85 18.25
CA TRP A 68 0.89 -2.00 16.80
C TRP A 68 -0.19 -2.90 16.23
N TRP A 69 -0.52 -2.66 14.97
CA TRP A 69 -1.33 -3.52 14.11
C TRP A 69 -0.57 -3.76 12.81
N MET A 70 -0.52 -5.00 12.33
CA MET A 70 0.27 -5.41 11.19
C MET A 70 -0.59 -6.18 10.19
N PHE A 71 -0.56 -5.73 8.95
CA PHE A 71 -1.06 -6.47 7.79
C PHE A 71 0.07 -7.23 7.13
N HIS A 72 -0.19 -8.46 6.70
CA HIS A 72 0.74 -9.32 5.97
C HIS A 72 0.11 -9.78 4.66
N PHE A 73 0.74 -9.46 3.51
CA PHE A 73 0.30 -9.97 2.21
C PHE A 73 0.59 -11.47 2.07
N SER A 74 -0.42 -12.25 1.72
CA SER A 74 -0.30 -13.72 1.60
C SER A 74 0.50 -14.17 0.37
N PHE A 75 0.73 -13.28 -0.60
CA PHE A 75 1.37 -13.56 -1.89
C PHE A 75 2.81 -13.02 -2.00
N GLY A 76 3.41 -12.56 -0.90
CA GLY A 76 4.75 -11.96 -0.90
C GLY A 76 4.68 -10.44 -0.74
N SER A 77 5.32 -9.67 -1.63
CA SER A 77 5.32 -8.20 -1.55
C SER A 77 4.35 -7.57 -2.54
N ALA A 78 3.83 -6.40 -2.19
CA ALA A 78 3.05 -5.52 -3.06
C ALA A 78 3.66 -4.13 -3.13
N TYR A 79 3.55 -3.46 -4.27
CA TYR A 79 3.72 -2.02 -4.32
C TYR A 79 2.42 -1.38 -3.86
N ILE A 80 2.50 -0.72 -2.71
CA ILE A 80 1.40 0.02 -2.14
C ILE A 80 1.39 1.40 -2.82
N THR A 81 0.20 1.94 -3.06
CA THR A 81 0.03 3.34 -3.51
C THR A 81 -0.62 4.14 -2.40
N ASP A 82 -1.67 3.59 -1.80
CA ASP A 82 -2.49 4.27 -0.81
C ASP A 82 -2.99 3.30 0.25
N ILE A 83 -3.16 3.82 1.47
CA ILE A 83 -3.71 3.12 2.61
C ILE A 83 -4.83 3.99 3.16
N GLN A 84 -6.07 3.55 3.00
CA GLN A 84 -7.23 4.22 3.56
C GLN A 84 -7.61 3.60 4.90
N ILE A 85 -7.69 4.41 5.93
CA ILE A 85 -7.94 3.98 7.31
C ILE A 85 -9.27 4.53 7.78
N TYR A 86 -10.08 3.66 8.37
CA TYR A 86 -11.34 3.96 9.03
C TYR A 86 -11.17 3.75 10.52
N TYR A 87 -11.12 4.83 11.29
CA TYR A 87 -11.03 4.80 12.74
C TYR A 87 -12.41 4.72 13.40
N ARG A 88 -12.44 4.35 14.68
CA ARG A 88 -13.66 4.42 15.49
C ARG A 88 -14.18 5.85 15.63
N ALA A 89 -15.43 6.08 15.25
CA ALA A 89 -16.12 7.37 15.38
C ALA A 89 -16.06 7.93 16.81
N GLY A 90 -15.61 9.19 16.94
CA GLY A 90 -15.51 9.91 18.21
C GLY A 90 -14.22 9.66 19.03
N TYR A 91 -13.30 8.83 18.53
CA TYR A 91 -12.09 8.43 19.25
C TYR A 91 -10.78 8.69 18.46
N ALA A 92 -10.82 9.57 17.46
CA ALA A 92 -9.64 9.94 16.67
C ALA A 92 -8.45 10.43 17.51
N TYR A 93 -8.71 11.04 18.67
CA TYR A 93 -7.69 11.53 19.59
C TYR A 93 -6.76 10.43 20.14
N ARG A 94 -7.20 9.17 20.12
CA ARG A 94 -6.37 8.03 20.56
C ARG A 94 -5.31 7.62 19.54
N MET A 95 -5.42 8.15 18.32
CA MET A 95 -4.56 7.84 17.19
C MET A 95 -3.54 8.96 16.95
N ASP A 96 -3.34 9.88 17.88
CA ASP A 96 -2.40 11.00 17.72
C ASP A 96 -0.94 10.50 17.74
N GLY A 97 -0.14 10.96 16.78
CA GLY A 97 1.28 10.64 16.70
C GLY A 97 1.61 9.23 16.18
N PHE A 98 0.66 8.56 15.53
CA PHE A 98 0.89 7.25 14.92
C PHE A 98 1.87 7.32 13.75
N LYS A 99 2.50 6.18 13.46
CA LYS A 99 3.38 5.97 12.32
C LYS A 99 2.89 4.81 11.47
N LEU A 100 2.99 4.94 10.16
CA LEU A 100 2.61 3.90 9.20
C LEU A 100 3.82 3.52 8.36
N TYR A 101 4.09 2.22 8.27
CA TYR A 101 5.26 1.69 7.57
C TYR A 101 4.89 0.68 6.50
N ALA A 102 5.66 0.68 5.41
CA ALA A 102 5.75 -0.44 4.47
C ALA A 102 7.12 -1.10 4.64
N THR A 103 7.16 -2.40 4.92
CA THR A 103 8.41 -3.14 5.16
C THR A 103 8.35 -4.56 4.60
N ASN A 104 9.52 -5.20 4.46
CA ASN A 104 9.64 -6.61 4.10
C ASN A 104 9.89 -7.52 5.32
N THR A 105 9.96 -6.96 6.53
CA THR A 105 10.15 -7.74 7.77
C THR A 105 8.96 -7.55 8.71
N SER A 106 8.84 -8.40 9.72
CA SER A 106 7.85 -8.25 10.79
C SER A 106 8.46 -7.65 12.06
N THR A 107 9.59 -6.94 11.95
CA THR A 107 10.31 -6.36 13.10
C THR A 107 9.46 -5.26 13.77
N ILE A 108 9.50 -5.23 15.11
CA ILE A 108 8.87 -4.18 15.94
C ILE A 108 9.93 -3.65 16.93
N PRO A 109 10.22 -2.33 16.97
CA PRO A 109 9.70 -1.28 16.09
C PRO A 109 10.01 -1.52 14.60
N PRO A 110 9.18 -1.03 13.65
CA PRO A 110 9.38 -1.29 12.23
C PRO A 110 10.69 -0.73 11.67
N ASP A 111 11.35 -1.48 10.78
CA ASP A 111 12.65 -1.18 10.16
C ASP A 111 12.55 -0.77 8.67
N GLY A 112 11.34 -0.43 8.20
CA GLY A 112 11.06 -0.16 6.78
C GLY A 112 10.83 1.29 6.41
N TYR A 113 10.18 1.48 5.27
CA TYR A 113 9.83 2.80 4.75
C TYR A 113 8.71 3.41 5.58
N LEU A 114 8.97 4.57 6.20
CA LEU A 114 7.98 5.38 6.89
C LEU A 114 7.08 6.04 5.83
N CYS A 115 5.88 5.47 5.63
CA CYS A 115 4.88 6.04 4.74
C CYS A 115 4.37 7.38 5.27
N TYR A 116 4.15 7.45 6.58
CA TYR A 116 3.48 8.56 7.23
C TYR A 116 3.79 8.59 8.72
N GLU A 117 3.94 9.81 9.24
CA GLU A 117 3.99 10.10 10.67
C GLU A 117 2.96 11.21 10.93
N ASP A 118 2.05 10.94 11.85
CA ASP A 118 0.97 11.85 12.17
C ASP A 118 1.49 13.12 12.85
N GLY A 119 0.95 14.24 12.41
CA GLY A 119 1.33 15.56 12.89
C GLY A 119 0.46 16.01 14.08
N PRO A 120 0.69 17.22 14.60
CA PRO A 120 -0.12 17.75 15.69
C PRO A 120 -1.59 17.90 15.28
N GLY A 121 -2.48 17.38 16.12
CA GLY A 121 -3.93 17.41 15.91
C GLY A 121 -4.53 16.01 15.93
N HIS A 122 -5.82 15.90 15.67
CA HIS A 122 -6.44 14.58 15.58
C HIS A 122 -6.61 14.18 14.13
N PRO A 123 -6.25 12.94 13.76
CA PRO A 123 -6.46 12.45 12.41
C PRO A 123 -7.95 12.50 12.02
N SER A 124 -8.23 12.70 10.73
CA SER A 124 -9.58 12.53 10.20
C SER A 124 -10.07 11.10 10.46
N ILE A 125 -11.35 10.96 10.85
CA ILE A 125 -11.92 9.66 11.21
C ILE A 125 -11.87 8.64 10.08
N THR A 126 -11.88 9.13 8.85
CA THR A 126 -11.51 8.37 7.66
C THR A 126 -10.49 9.21 6.91
N GLN A 127 -9.36 8.60 6.57
CA GLN A 127 -8.30 9.27 5.82
C GLN A 127 -7.62 8.32 4.85
N THR A 128 -7.05 8.89 3.80
CA THR A 128 -6.25 8.16 2.81
C THR A 128 -4.83 8.69 2.89
N ILE A 129 -3.88 7.78 3.10
CA ILE A 129 -2.46 8.06 3.22
C ILE A 129 -1.76 7.44 2.01
N SER A 130 -1.09 8.25 1.20
CA SER A 130 -0.28 7.71 0.10
C SER A 130 1.00 7.07 0.65
N CYS A 131 1.30 5.85 0.20
CA CYS A 131 2.52 5.13 0.52
C CYS A 131 3.07 4.43 -0.72
N ASN A 132 3.85 5.16 -1.53
CA ASN A 132 4.44 4.71 -2.79
C ASN A 132 5.67 3.82 -2.56
N HIS A 133 5.48 2.64 -1.98
CA HIS A 133 6.59 1.76 -1.62
C HIS A 133 6.24 0.27 -1.70
N LEU A 134 7.26 -0.56 -1.97
CA LEU A 134 7.17 -2.02 -1.90
C LEU A 134 7.22 -2.50 -0.45
N GLY A 135 6.29 -3.37 -0.07
CA GLY A 135 6.32 -4.03 1.23
C GLY A 135 5.62 -5.38 1.20
N GLN A 136 6.08 -6.30 2.05
CA GLN A 136 5.33 -7.52 2.41
C GLN A 136 4.39 -7.27 3.60
N TYR A 137 4.65 -6.21 4.36
CA TYR A 137 3.86 -5.82 5.52
C TYR A 137 3.51 -4.33 5.46
N VAL A 138 2.31 -4.02 5.94
CA VAL A 138 1.91 -2.66 6.34
C VAL A 138 1.78 -2.67 7.85
N ILE A 139 2.53 -1.82 8.55
CA ILE A 139 2.54 -1.77 10.01
C ILE A 139 2.07 -0.40 10.47
N TYR A 140 0.97 -0.39 11.21
CA TYR A 140 0.53 0.74 12.02
C TYR A 140 1.20 0.63 13.39
N TYR A 141 1.93 1.65 13.80
CA TYR A 141 2.76 1.64 15.01
C TYR A 141 2.54 2.92 15.81
N ASP A 142 2.32 2.79 17.11
CA ASP A 142 2.20 3.92 18.03
C ASP A 142 2.96 3.63 19.33
N ASP A 143 3.99 4.43 19.57
CA ASP A 143 4.83 4.47 20.76
C ASP A 143 4.55 5.70 21.65
N THR A 144 3.75 6.65 21.16
CA THR A 144 3.43 7.89 21.85
C THR A 144 2.22 7.69 22.75
N GLY A 145 1.08 7.32 22.16
CA GLY A 145 -0.22 7.22 22.80
C GLY A 145 -0.78 8.54 23.34
N ASP A 146 -2.02 8.50 23.84
CA ASP A 146 -2.79 9.68 24.28
C ASP A 146 -2.34 10.33 25.62
N GLY A 147 -1.22 9.87 26.18
CA GLY A 147 -0.69 10.32 27.48
C GLY A 147 -1.46 9.86 28.72
N GLN A 148 -2.70 9.35 28.60
CA GLN A 148 -3.54 8.92 29.72
C GLN A 148 -3.59 7.38 29.84
N PHE A 149 -3.95 6.72 28.75
CA PHE A 149 -4.10 5.27 28.66
C PHE A 149 -3.02 4.62 27.80
N GLY A 150 -2.18 5.43 27.16
CA GLY A 150 -1.17 4.96 26.21
C GLY A 150 -1.76 4.74 24.82
N PRO A 151 -1.00 4.13 23.91
CA PRO A 151 -1.41 3.93 22.54
C PRO A 151 -2.52 2.87 22.52
N ILE A 152 -3.67 3.26 22.01
CA ILE A 152 -4.82 2.38 21.81
C ILE A 152 -5.13 2.44 20.33
N ILE A 153 -4.90 1.35 19.61
CA ILE A 153 -5.14 1.28 18.17
C ILE A 153 -6.52 0.65 17.94
N GLU A 154 -7.40 1.42 17.29
CA GLU A 154 -8.79 1.06 16.99
C GLU A 154 -9.08 1.28 15.50
N LEU A 155 -8.75 0.26 14.70
CA LEU A 155 -8.95 0.29 13.25
C LEU A 155 -10.22 -0.51 12.91
N CYS A 156 -11.23 0.17 12.35
CA CYS A 156 -12.46 -0.45 11.90
C CYS A 156 -12.38 -0.97 10.47
N TYR A 157 -11.58 -0.33 9.62
CA TYR A 157 -11.21 -0.90 8.33
C TYR A 157 -9.90 -0.28 7.84
N VAL A 158 -9.08 -1.07 7.16
CA VAL A 158 -7.85 -0.63 6.48
C VAL A 158 -7.93 -1.14 5.04
N ALA A 159 -8.12 -0.24 4.09
CA ALA A 159 -8.10 -0.56 2.68
C ALA A 159 -6.70 -0.26 2.12
N ILE A 160 -5.98 -1.31 1.71
CA ILE A 160 -4.67 -1.17 1.08
C ILE A 160 -4.82 -1.25 -0.44
N THR A 161 -4.41 -0.19 -1.13
CA THR A 161 -4.45 -0.07 -2.58
C THR A 161 -3.06 -0.28 -3.18
N GLY A 162 -2.97 -1.05 -4.26
CA GLY A 162 -1.72 -1.29 -4.96
C GLY A 162 -1.79 -2.48 -5.91
N CYS A 163 -0.63 -3.05 -6.23
CA CYS A 163 -0.52 -4.33 -6.93
C CYS A 163 0.57 -5.23 -6.35
N GLN A 164 0.41 -6.55 -6.49
CA GLN A 164 1.48 -7.50 -6.22
C GLN A 164 2.74 -7.10 -6.98
N LYS A 165 3.92 -7.26 -6.35
CA LYS A 165 5.20 -6.98 -7.00
C LYS A 165 5.28 -7.69 -8.34
N GLY A 166 5.64 -6.95 -9.39
CA GLY A 166 5.73 -7.51 -10.74
C GLY A 166 4.43 -7.46 -11.52
N MET A 167 3.36 -6.87 -10.97
CA MET A 167 2.06 -6.74 -11.62
C MET A 167 1.60 -5.28 -11.68
N TRP A 168 0.83 -4.94 -12.70
CA TRP A 168 0.18 -3.65 -12.89
C TRP A 168 -1.11 -3.79 -13.70
N GLY A 169 -1.74 -2.66 -14.00
CA GLY A 169 -2.92 -2.55 -14.84
C GLY A 169 -4.21 -2.91 -14.08
N PRO A 170 -5.35 -2.86 -14.76
CA PRO A 170 -6.64 -3.20 -14.16
C PRO A 170 -6.60 -4.57 -13.48
N ASN A 171 -6.97 -4.63 -12.20
CA ASN A 171 -6.98 -5.86 -11.39
C ASN A 171 -5.59 -6.48 -11.17
N CYS A 172 -4.50 -5.75 -11.42
CA CYS A 172 -3.14 -6.25 -11.29
C CYS A 172 -2.88 -7.52 -12.11
N THR A 173 -3.43 -7.56 -13.33
CA THR A 173 -3.38 -8.76 -14.19
C THR A 173 -2.26 -8.72 -15.22
N GLU A 174 -1.64 -7.56 -15.42
CA GLU A 174 -0.56 -7.38 -16.39
C GLU A 174 0.80 -7.49 -15.71
N ALA A 175 1.72 -8.27 -16.30
CA ALA A 175 3.07 -8.36 -15.78
C ALA A 175 3.84 -7.06 -16.05
N CYS A 176 4.64 -6.62 -15.09
CA CYS A 176 5.61 -5.55 -15.28
C CYS A 176 6.60 -5.94 -16.38
N SER A 177 7.04 -4.96 -17.15
CA SER A 177 8.02 -5.19 -18.21
C SER A 177 9.33 -5.76 -17.66
N SER A 178 9.89 -6.76 -18.34
CA SER A 178 11.16 -7.42 -17.97
C SER A 178 12.40 -6.51 -18.07
N ILE A 179 12.20 -5.28 -18.52
CA ILE A 179 13.20 -4.20 -18.61
C ILE A 179 13.25 -3.40 -17.32
N CYS A 180 12.15 -3.37 -16.57
CA CYS A 180 12.08 -2.64 -15.32
C CYS A 180 13.02 -3.32 -14.35
N VAL A 181 13.81 -2.51 -13.65
CA VAL A 181 14.72 -3.03 -12.63
C VAL A 181 13.90 -3.85 -11.63
N ASN A 182 14.31 -5.11 -11.41
CA ASN A 182 13.63 -6.07 -10.55
C ASN A 182 12.14 -6.33 -10.91
N GLN A 183 11.77 -6.13 -12.19
CA GLN A 183 10.39 -6.18 -12.69
C GLN A 183 9.45 -5.29 -11.87
N HIS A 184 9.92 -4.10 -11.51
CA HIS A 184 9.15 -3.20 -10.67
C HIS A 184 8.54 -2.04 -11.44
N CYS A 185 7.21 -1.96 -11.41
CA CYS A 185 6.48 -0.95 -12.15
C CYS A 185 5.29 -0.39 -11.36
N HIS A 186 4.83 0.79 -11.77
CA HIS A 186 3.72 1.50 -11.14
C HIS A 186 2.40 0.75 -11.38
N PRO A 187 1.60 0.48 -10.33
CA PRO A 187 0.37 -0.29 -10.44
C PRO A 187 -0.62 0.20 -11.49
N GLU A 188 -0.71 1.52 -11.68
CA GLU A 188 -1.72 2.11 -12.58
C GLU A 188 -1.30 2.19 -14.05
N ASN A 189 -0.01 2.44 -14.32
CA ASN A 189 0.44 2.80 -15.67
C ASN A 189 1.62 1.95 -16.18
N GLY A 190 2.15 1.04 -15.37
CA GLY A 190 3.19 0.10 -15.78
C GLY A 190 4.57 0.72 -15.99
N SER A 191 4.74 2.02 -15.70
CA SER A 191 6.05 2.69 -15.77
C SER A 191 7.03 2.11 -14.75
N CYS A 192 8.29 1.98 -15.12
CA CYS A 192 9.29 1.40 -14.24
C CYS A 192 9.65 2.39 -13.10
N ILE A 193 9.30 2.05 -11.86
CA ILE A 193 9.47 2.95 -10.69
C ILE A 193 10.95 3.20 -10.38
N TRP A 194 11.82 2.21 -10.66
CA TRP A 194 13.26 2.31 -10.47
C TRP A 194 14.02 2.40 -11.80
N GLY A 195 13.31 2.78 -12.87
CA GLY A 195 13.86 2.82 -14.21
C GLY A 195 14.11 1.44 -14.83
N CYS A 196 14.92 1.46 -15.88
CA CYS A 196 15.26 0.34 -16.77
C CYS A 196 16.63 -0.24 -16.43
N ASP A 197 16.84 -1.53 -16.68
CA ASP A 197 18.17 -2.17 -16.63
C ASP A 197 19.05 -1.70 -17.81
N PRO A 198 20.06 -0.84 -17.59
CA PRO A 198 20.82 -0.22 -18.66
C PRO A 198 21.84 -1.17 -19.29
N GLN A 199 22.09 -2.36 -18.74
CA GLN A 199 23.09 -3.30 -19.28
C GLN A 199 22.75 -3.78 -20.70
N ARG A 200 21.48 -3.65 -21.08
CA ARG A 200 20.94 -4.07 -22.38
C ARG A 200 20.94 -2.92 -23.38
N CYS A 201 21.11 -1.69 -22.93
CA CYS A 201 21.16 -0.49 -23.76
C CYS A 201 22.57 -0.24 -24.29
N VAL A 202 22.67 0.19 -25.55
CA VAL A 202 23.90 0.79 -26.11
C VAL A 202 24.34 1.93 -25.21
N ASN A 203 25.65 1.98 -24.97
CA ASN A 203 26.27 2.95 -24.07
C ASN A 203 25.66 2.98 -22.66
N ARG A 204 24.89 1.94 -22.30
CA ARG A 204 24.14 1.84 -21.04
C ARG A 204 23.20 3.02 -20.79
N ARG A 205 22.60 3.57 -21.85
CA ARG A 205 21.69 4.71 -21.75
C ARG A 205 20.24 4.31 -21.99
N CYS A 206 19.39 4.58 -21.01
CA CYS A 206 17.95 4.58 -21.17
C CYS A 206 17.29 5.79 -20.50
N ASP A 207 16.15 6.16 -21.04
CA ASP A 207 15.24 7.16 -20.52
C ASP A 207 14.67 6.67 -19.19
N THR A 208 14.85 7.49 -18.17
CA THR A 208 14.60 7.11 -16.79
C THR A 208 13.12 7.15 -16.40
N ASN A 209 12.26 7.72 -17.25
CA ASN A 209 10.82 7.84 -17.00
C ASN A 209 10.02 6.77 -17.75
N THR A 210 10.46 6.45 -18.96
CA THR A 210 9.84 5.46 -19.85
C THR A 210 10.52 4.11 -19.78
N GLY A 211 11.78 4.07 -19.35
CA GLY A 211 12.63 2.88 -19.41
C GLY A 211 13.37 2.69 -20.74
N ALA A 212 13.21 3.58 -21.71
CA ALA A 212 13.60 3.38 -23.11
C ALA A 212 15.09 3.57 -23.36
N CYS A 213 15.80 2.56 -23.88
CA CYS A 213 17.17 2.70 -24.34
C CYS A 213 17.25 3.69 -25.52
N THR A 214 17.66 4.93 -25.24
CA THR A 214 17.61 6.05 -26.19
C THR A 214 18.60 5.91 -27.34
N GLU A 215 19.61 5.07 -27.18
CA GLU A 215 20.73 4.91 -28.12
C GLU A 215 20.78 3.52 -28.78
N GLY A 216 19.72 2.73 -28.62
CA GLY A 216 19.63 1.36 -29.14
C GLY A 216 20.12 0.31 -28.16
N CYS A 217 20.30 -0.94 -28.63
CA CYS A 217 20.57 -2.11 -27.79
C CYS A 217 21.93 -2.76 -28.02
N VAL A 218 22.54 -3.27 -26.94
CA VAL A 218 23.77 -4.06 -27.07
C VAL A 218 23.47 -5.36 -27.83
N THR A 219 24.49 -5.93 -28.47
CA THR A 219 24.36 -7.13 -29.32
C THR A 219 23.62 -8.27 -28.59
N GLY A 220 22.57 -8.81 -29.25
CA GLY A 220 21.70 -9.85 -28.68
C GLY A 220 20.38 -9.34 -28.09
N TRP A 221 20.22 -8.02 -27.98
CA TRP A 221 19.02 -7.34 -27.50
C TRP A 221 18.46 -6.44 -28.61
N VAL A 222 17.14 -6.27 -28.67
CA VAL A 222 16.46 -5.48 -29.72
C VAL A 222 15.26 -4.71 -29.12
N GLY A 223 14.76 -3.68 -29.83
CA GLY A 223 13.58 -2.89 -29.44
C GLY A 223 13.88 -1.69 -28.51
N GLN A 224 12.88 -0.84 -28.26
CA GLN A 224 13.04 0.43 -27.51
C GLN A 224 13.55 0.26 -26.08
N TYR A 225 13.34 -0.90 -25.46
CA TYR A 225 13.72 -1.18 -24.08
C TYR A 225 14.77 -2.29 -23.93
N CYS A 226 15.33 -2.73 -25.05
CA CYS A 226 16.33 -3.79 -25.12
C CYS A 226 15.94 -5.04 -24.35
N THR A 227 14.92 -5.74 -24.84
CA THR A 227 14.46 -7.05 -24.35
C THR A 227 15.12 -8.19 -25.13
N CYS A 228 15.22 -9.39 -24.52
CA CYS A 228 16.03 -10.46 -25.10
C CYS A 228 15.31 -11.05 -26.32
N GLY A 229 15.90 -10.91 -27.50
CA GLY A 229 15.29 -11.38 -28.75
C GLY A 229 15.29 -12.91 -28.92
N LYS A 230 16.07 -13.67 -28.11
CA LYS A 230 16.26 -15.13 -28.27
C LYS A 230 16.48 -15.94 -26.96
N CYS A 231 16.08 -15.48 -25.77
CA CYS A 231 16.33 -16.22 -24.51
C CYS A 231 15.23 -17.25 -24.20
N LYS A 232 15.60 -18.53 -23.99
CA LYS A 232 14.80 -19.51 -23.24
C LYS A 232 15.19 -19.40 -21.76
N TYR A 233 14.23 -19.11 -20.88
CA TYR A 233 14.46 -19.06 -19.44
C TYR A 233 14.82 -20.45 -18.92
N VAL A 234 15.93 -20.54 -18.16
CA VAL A 234 16.28 -21.76 -17.41
C VAL A 234 15.95 -21.47 -15.96
N SER A 235 15.01 -22.26 -15.43
CA SER A 235 14.59 -22.33 -14.03
C SER A 235 15.70 -22.80 -13.11
#